data_AF-A0A8T1VZI5-F1
#
_entry.id   AF-A0A8T1VZI5-F1
#
_cell.length_a   1.000
_cell.length_b   1.000
_cell.length_c   1.000
_cell.angle_alpha   90.00
_cell.angle_beta   90.00
_cell.angle_gamma   90.00
#
_symmetry.space_group_name_H-M   'P 1'
#
loop_
_entity.id
_entity.type
_entity.pdbx_description
1 polymer ?
#
loop_
_entity_poly.entity_id
_entity_poly.type
_entity_poly.pdbx_seq_one_letter_code
_entity_poly.pdbx_strand_id
1 'polypeptide(L)'
;MTVEGEEVSAAAASTGETALSEMNAAFASCLSLVCPPIQYPPHCRFNPVRDAADTAEIETRLEEFFLHAKQLEQLFLTDTADKLAAVTLESTNGTENDANAEELSEKSGGRQQQSELELEILNLEAELAEKNDLVEKYTEVVRGWEGKFKRLDHRMSPGRE
;
A
#
# COMPACT_ATOMS: atom_id res chain seq x y z
N MET A 1 7.47 -46.08 -3.19
CA MET A 1 7.61 -45.05 -4.23
C MET A 1 6.56 -44.01 -3.92
N THR A 2 6.91 -43.10 -3.01
CA THR A 2 6.05 -42.04 -2.46
C THR A 2 6.97 -40.85 -2.24
N VAL A 3 7.18 -40.08 -3.30
CA VAL A 3 8.10 -38.92 -3.35
C VAL A 3 7.38 -37.67 -3.89
N GLU A 4 6.06 -37.69 -4.04
CA GLU A 4 5.34 -36.60 -4.76
C GLU A 4 4.77 -35.49 -3.87
N GLY A 5 4.92 -35.58 -2.54
CA GLY A 5 4.38 -34.57 -1.60
C GLY A 5 5.33 -33.40 -1.27
N GLU A 6 6.64 -33.60 -1.34
CA GLU A 6 7.64 -32.58 -0.95
C GLU A 6 8.04 -31.64 -2.10
N GLU A 7 7.98 -32.12 -3.35
CA GLU A 7 8.41 -31.31 -4.51
C GLU A 7 7.44 -30.18 -4.86
N VAL A 8 6.13 -30.36 -4.61
CA VAL A 8 5.09 -29.35 -4.94
C VAL A 8 5.17 -28.14 -4.02
N SER A 9 5.43 -28.36 -2.72
CA SER A 9 5.54 -27.28 -1.73
C SER A 9 6.82 -26.45 -1.93
N ALA A 10 7.95 -27.09 -2.27
CA ALA A 10 9.19 -26.40 -2.60
C ALA A 10 9.11 -25.60 -3.90
N ALA A 11 8.41 -26.12 -4.92
CA ALA A 11 8.17 -25.42 -6.18
C ALA A 11 7.26 -24.19 -6.00
N ALA A 12 6.21 -24.29 -5.16
CA ALA A 12 5.33 -23.17 -4.85
C ALA A 12 6.04 -22.06 -4.06
N ALA A 13 6.89 -22.41 -3.09
CA ALA A 13 7.72 -21.45 -2.36
C ALA A 13 8.72 -20.73 -3.29
N SER A 14 9.41 -21.48 -4.16
CA SER A 14 10.32 -20.93 -5.17
C SER A 14 9.60 -20.02 -6.19
N THR A 15 8.36 -20.35 -6.56
CA THR A 15 7.53 -19.54 -7.46
C THR A 15 7.09 -18.23 -6.80
N GLY A 16 6.71 -18.28 -5.52
CA GLY A 16 6.35 -17.09 -4.75
C GLY A 16 7.53 -16.13 -4.54
N GLU A 17 8.72 -16.65 -4.25
CA GLU A 17 9.95 -15.84 -4.14
C GLU A 17 10.32 -15.17 -5.47
N THR A 18 10.16 -15.90 -6.58
CA THR A 18 10.42 -15.36 -7.92
C THR A 18 9.43 -14.24 -8.26
N ALA A 19 8.13 -14.44 -8.03
CA ALA A 19 7.10 -13.43 -8.28
C ALA A 19 7.27 -12.18 -7.40
N LEU A 20 7.69 -12.33 -6.12
CA LEU A 20 8.03 -11.20 -5.26
C LEU A 20 9.24 -10.41 -5.79
N SER A 21 10.28 -11.12 -6.23
CA SER A 21 11.48 -10.50 -6.79
C SER A 21 11.15 -9.70 -8.07
N GLU A 22 10.34 -10.27 -8.95
CA GLU A 22 9.88 -9.62 -10.19
C GLU A 22 9.01 -8.40 -9.90
N MET A 23 8.06 -8.49 -8.97
CA MET A 23 7.24 -7.37 -8.52
C MET A 23 8.11 -6.22 -7.98
N ASN A 24 9.08 -6.53 -7.12
CA ASN A 24 9.98 -5.53 -6.55
C ASN A 24 10.88 -4.89 -7.62
N ALA A 25 11.33 -5.67 -8.61
CA ALA A 25 12.12 -5.16 -9.73
C ALA A 25 11.30 -4.20 -10.61
N ALA A 26 10.04 -4.54 -10.91
CA ALA A 26 9.12 -3.66 -11.64
C ALA A 26 8.86 -2.35 -10.87
N PHE A 27 8.68 -2.44 -9.54
CA PHE A 27 8.50 -1.25 -8.70
C PHE A 27 9.76 -0.36 -8.65
N ALA A 28 10.94 -0.95 -8.47
CA ALA A 28 12.20 -0.22 -8.50
C ALA A 28 12.45 0.47 -9.85
N SER A 29 12.07 -0.20 -10.95
CA SER A 29 12.09 0.37 -12.29
C SER A 29 11.19 1.60 -12.39
N CYS A 30 9.96 1.56 -11.84
CA CYS A 30 9.08 2.73 -11.78
C CYS A 30 9.69 3.88 -10.98
N LEU A 31 10.24 3.60 -9.79
CA LEU A 31 10.83 4.63 -8.93
C LEU A 31 12.05 5.31 -9.57
N SER A 32 12.85 4.59 -10.35
CA SER A 32 14.00 5.16 -11.05
C SER A 32 13.61 6.26 -12.06
N LEU A 33 12.39 6.19 -12.60
CA LEU A 33 11.84 7.15 -13.55
C LEU A 33 11.33 8.41 -12.83
N VAL A 34 10.64 8.24 -11.70
CA VAL A 34 10.02 9.34 -10.93
C VAL A 34 11.02 10.05 -10.00
N CYS A 35 12.00 9.30 -9.49
CA CYS A 35 13.00 9.77 -8.54
C CYS A 35 14.41 9.56 -9.10
N PRO A 36 14.84 10.35 -10.09
CA PRO A 36 16.19 10.24 -10.62
C PRO A 36 17.22 10.54 -9.51
N PRO A 37 18.41 9.90 -9.55
CA PRO A 37 19.47 10.15 -8.57
C PRO A 37 19.78 11.64 -8.46
N ILE A 38 19.84 12.14 -7.23
CA ILE A 38 20.09 13.56 -6.96
C ILE A 38 21.51 13.90 -7.43
N GLN A 39 21.62 14.62 -8.54
CA GLN A 39 22.89 15.21 -8.99
C GLN A 39 22.99 16.64 -8.46
N TYR A 40 24.14 16.96 -7.86
CA TYR A 40 24.48 18.32 -7.44
C TYR A 40 25.37 18.99 -8.50
N PRO A 41 25.06 20.23 -8.91
CA PRO A 41 23.93 21.07 -8.49
C PRO A 41 22.59 20.60 -9.10
N PRO A 42 21.45 20.77 -8.40
CA PRO A 42 20.16 20.28 -8.87
C PRO A 42 19.75 20.97 -10.18
N HIS A 43 19.58 20.19 -11.25
CA HIS A 43 19.05 20.69 -12.51
C HIS A 43 17.54 20.86 -12.39
N CYS A 44 17.06 22.10 -12.30
CA CYS A 44 15.63 22.43 -12.40
C CYS A 44 15.07 21.86 -13.71
N ARG A 45 14.27 20.79 -13.65
CA ARG A 45 13.54 20.25 -14.81
C ARG A 45 12.05 20.54 -14.65
N PHE A 46 11.64 21.76 -14.99
CA PHE A 46 10.22 22.03 -15.27
C PHE A 46 10.03 21.95 -16.79
N ASN A 47 9.47 20.83 -17.28
CA ASN A 47 9.02 20.72 -18.67
C ASN A 47 7.69 19.94 -18.75
N PRO A 48 6.54 20.65 -18.88
CA PRO A 48 5.20 20.05 -18.86
C PRO A 48 4.93 19.03 -19.98
N VAL A 49 5.67 19.10 -21.10
CA VAL A 49 5.49 18.19 -22.25
C VAL A 49 6.23 16.86 -22.03
N ARG A 50 7.29 16.85 -21.20
CA ARG A 50 7.94 15.61 -20.77
C ARG A 50 7.08 14.86 -19.76
N ASP A 51 6.48 15.58 -18.80
CA ASP A 51 5.63 14.98 -17.77
C ASP A 51 4.47 14.15 -18.34
N ALA A 52 3.87 14.55 -19.48
CA ALA A 52 2.80 13.80 -20.13
C ALA A 52 3.26 12.48 -20.79
N ALA A 53 4.44 12.47 -21.41
CA ALA A 53 5.05 11.27 -21.99
C ALA A 53 5.59 10.34 -20.89
N ASP A 54 6.13 10.93 -19.83
CA ASP A 54 6.61 10.23 -18.64
C ASP A 54 5.42 9.58 -17.89
N THR A 55 4.23 10.19 -17.85
CA THR A 55 3.03 9.54 -17.23
C THR A 55 2.59 8.28 -17.95
N ALA A 56 2.56 8.25 -19.29
CA ALA A 56 2.17 7.04 -20.02
C ALA A 56 3.19 5.90 -19.85
N GLU A 57 4.48 6.25 -19.75
CA GLU A 57 5.53 5.28 -19.44
C GLU A 57 5.43 4.77 -18.00
N ILE A 58 5.10 5.64 -17.04
CA ILE A 58 4.81 5.25 -15.65
C ILE A 58 3.62 4.29 -15.58
N GLU A 59 2.52 4.59 -16.28
CA GLU A 59 1.34 3.72 -16.35
C GLU A 59 1.72 2.33 -16.88
N THR A 60 2.46 2.27 -17.98
CA THR A 60 2.90 0.99 -18.58
C THR A 60 3.76 0.17 -17.61
N ARG A 61 4.67 0.80 -16.87
CA ARG A 61 5.52 0.09 -15.89
C ARG A 61 4.74 -0.34 -14.64
N LEU A 62 3.72 0.43 -14.25
CA LEU A 62 2.83 0.05 -13.15
C LEU A 62 1.93 -1.13 -13.52
N GLU A 63 1.51 -1.26 -14.78
CA GLU A 63 0.77 -2.44 -15.25
C GLU A 63 1.56 -3.74 -15.01
N GLU A 64 2.87 -3.73 -15.28
CA GLU A 64 3.77 -4.86 -15.02
C GLU A 64 3.88 -5.17 -13.51
N PHE A 65 4.02 -4.13 -12.68
CA PHE A 65 3.99 -4.29 -11.22
C PHE A 65 2.68 -4.93 -10.74
N PHE A 66 1.53 -4.45 -11.21
CA PHE A 66 0.23 -4.97 -10.81
C PHE A 66 -0.03 -6.38 -11.35
N LEU A 67 0.55 -6.75 -12.49
CA LEU A 67 0.51 -8.11 -13.00
C LEU A 67 1.19 -9.08 -12.03
N HIS A 68 2.42 -8.76 -11.60
CA HIS A 68 3.15 -9.59 -10.63
C HIS A 68 2.47 -9.61 -9.25
N ALA A 69 1.93 -8.47 -8.80
CA ALA A 69 1.15 -8.41 -7.57
C ALA A 69 -0.09 -9.32 -7.64
N LYS A 70 -0.78 -9.36 -8.79
CA LYS A 70 -1.95 -10.23 -8.99
C LYS A 70 -1.57 -11.71 -9.02
N GLN A 71 -0.44 -12.06 -9.61
CA GLN A 71 0.10 -13.42 -9.58
C GLN A 71 0.37 -13.87 -8.14
N LEU A 72 0.94 -12.97 -7.32
CA LEU A 72 1.21 -13.22 -5.91
C LEU A 72 -0.07 -13.42 -5.10
N GLU A 73 -1.07 -12.55 -5.31
CA GLU A 73 -2.38 -12.65 -4.67
C GLU A 73 -3.06 -13.98 -5.00
N GLN A 74 -3.02 -14.41 -6.26
CA GLN A 74 -3.58 -15.71 -6.67
C GLN A 74 -2.86 -16.86 -5.99
N LEU A 75 -1.52 -16.82 -5.90
CA LEU A 75 -0.72 -17.85 -5.26
C LEU A 75 -1.07 -18.00 -3.77
N PHE A 76 -1.31 -16.88 -3.07
CA PHE A 76 -1.77 -16.92 -1.67
C PHE A 76 -3.21 -17.41 -1.52
N LEU A 77 -4.12 -17.02 -2.42
CA LEU A 77 -5.51 -17.48 -2.41
C LEU A 77 -5.59 -19.00 -2.66
N THR A 78 -4.79 -19.53 -3.59
CA THR A 78 -4.72 -20.97 -3.85
C THR A 78 -4.12 -21.73 -2.67
N ASP A 79 -3.02 -21.25 -2.10
CA ASP A 79 -2.38 -21.88 -0.93
C ASP A 79 -3.32 -21.87 0.30
N THR A 80 -4.11 -20.81 0.46
CA THR A 80 -5.14 -20.75 1.52
C THR A 80 -6.28 -21.73 1.28
N ALA A 81 -6.75 -21.85 0.03
CA ALA A 81 -7.80 -22.80 -0.34
C ALA A 81 -7.37 -24.25 -0.15
N ASP A 82 -6.12 -24.58 -0.52
CA ASP A 82 -5.55 -25.92 -0.35
C ASP A 82 -5.38 -26.27 1.13
N LYS A 83 -4.95 -25.32 1.96
CA LYS A 83 -4.88 -25.48 3.42
C LYS A 83 -6.27 -25.69 4.05
N LEU A 84 -7.29 -24.95 3.63
CA LEU A 84 -8.67 -25.15 4.10
C LEU A 84 -9.24 -26.51 3.65
N ALA A 85 -8.95 -26.93 2.42
CA ALA A 85 -9.38 -28.22 1.91
C ALA A 85 -8.74 -29.39 2.70
N ALA A 86 -7.46 -29.27 3.06
CA ALA A 86 -6.76 -30.24 3.91
C ALA A 86 -7.39 -30.35 5.31
N VAL A 87 -7.67 -29.22 5.98
CA VAL A 87 -8.32 -29.18 7.30
C VAL A 87 -9.73 -29.77 7.28
N THR A 88 -10.46 -29.58 6.18
CA THR A 88 -11.82 -30.11 6.01
C THR A 88 -11.81 -31.65 5.82
N LEU A 89 -10.78 -32.19 5.16
CA LEU A 89 -10.58 -33.63 4.98
C LEU A 89 -10.12 -34.33 6.26
N GLU A 90 -9.32 -33.68 7.10
CA GLU A 90 -8.94 -34.21 8.42
C GLU A 90 -10.14 -34.22 9.40
N SER A 91 -11.05 -33.26 9.30
CA SER A 91 -12.27 -33.21 10.14
C SER A 91 -13.31 -34.30 9.83
N THR A 92 -13.18 -35.03 8.72
CA THR A 92 -14.16 -36.05 8.30
C THR A 92 -13.75 -37.50 8.55
N ASN A 93 -12.49 -37.76 8.95
CA ASN A 93 -11.96 -39.11 9.17
C ASN A 93 -11.37 -39.29 10.58
N GLY A 94 -12.23 -39.35 11.60
CA GLY A 94 -11.89 -39.75 12.98
C GLY A 94 -11.18 -38.64 13.77
N THR A 95 -11.42 -38.41 15.06
CA THR A 95 -11.91 -39.30 16.11
C THR A 95 -12.33 -38.39 17.27
N GLU A 96 -13.50 -38.67 17.83
CA GLU A 96 -13.84 -38.41 19.24
C GLU A 96 -12.64 -38.67 20.19
N ASN A 97 -12.01 -37.62 20.74
CA ASN A 97 -11.42 -37.53 22.09
C ASN A 97 -10.51 -36.30 22.26
N ASP A 98 -10.54 -35.74 23.47
CA ASP A 98 -9.71 -34.65 24.03
C ASP A 98 -10.03 -33.20 23.63
N ALA A 99 -11.24 -32.79 23.98
CA ALA A 99 -11.43 -31.42 24.49
C ALA A 99 -10.66 -31.29 25.82
N ASN A 100 -9.60 -30.47 25.85
CA ASN A 100 -9.19 -29.56 26.93
C ASN A 100 -7.65 -29.42 27.07
N ALA A 101 -6.98 -28.72 26.13
CA ALA A 101 -5.61 -28.19 26.37
C ALA A 101 -5.14 -27.04 25.43
N GLU A 102 -5.70 -26.89 24.23
CA GLU A 102 -5.14 -25.98 23.19
C GLU A 102 -5.83 -24.59 23.08
N GLU A 103 -6.94 -24.32 23.78
CA GLU A 103 -7.75 -23.09 23.59
C GLU A 103 -7.20 -21.82 24.29
N LEU A 104 -5.98 -21.85 24.84
CA LEU A 104 -5.38 -20.72 25.57
C LEU A 104 -4.30 -19.97 24.78
N SER A 105 -3.76 -20.54 23.70
CA SER A 105 -2.66 -19.94 22.94
C SER A 105 -3.17 -18.90 21.90
N GLU A 106 -4.27 -19.21 21.21
CA GLU A 106 -4.82 -18.34 20.15
C GLU A 106 -5.44 -17.03 20.67
N LYS A 107 -5.95 -17.02 21.92
CA LYS A 107 -6.48 -15.81 22.58
C LYS A 107 -5.41 -14.77 22.93
N SER A 108 -4.13 -15.16 23.02
CA SER A 108 -3.03 -14.24 23.38
C SER A 108 -2.57 -13.39 22.19
N GLY A 109 -2.48 -13.98 20.99
CA GLY A 109 -2.02 -13.28 19.78
C GLY A 109 -3.01 -12.22 19.29
N GLY A 110 -4.31 -12.53 19.30
CA GLY A 110 -5.34 -11.57 18.92
C GLY A 110 -5.42 -10.35 19.85
N ARG A 111 -5.12 -10.54 21.15
CA ARG A 111 -5.13 -9.44 22.13
C ARG A 111 -3.94 -8.49 21.97
N GLN A 112 -2.79 -9.00 21.54
CA GLN A 112 -1.62 -8.18 21.23
C GLN A 112 -1.83 -7.37 19.95
N GLN A 113 -2.35 -8.01 18.89
CA GLN A 113 -2.71 -7.31 17.65
C GLN A 113 -3.77 -6.23 17.90
N GLN A 114 -4.77 -6.53 18.74
CA GLN A 114 -5.78 -5.54 19.13
C GLN A 114 -5.15 -4.34 19.86
N SER A 115 -4.19 -4.58 20.77
CA SER A 115 -3.47 -3.51 21.46
C SER A 115 -2.60 -2.66 20.53
N GLU A 116 -2.00 -3.27 19.51
CA GLU A 116 -1.20 -2.55 18.50
C GLU A 116 -2.08 -1.66 17.64
N LEU A 117 -3.24 -2.18 17.19
CA LEU A 117 -4.23 -1.42 16.44
C LEU A 117 -4.82 -0.27 17.26
N GLU A 118 -5.12 -0.48 18.54
CA GLU A 118 -5.61 0.58 19.44
C GLU A 118 -4.57 1.72 19.60
N LEU A 119 -3.29 1.38 19.66
CA LEU A 119 -2.21 2.38 19.71
C LEU A 119 -2.06 3.14 18.39
N GLU A 120 -2.16 2.45 17.26
CA GLU A 120 -2.11 3.08 15.94
C GLU A 120 -3.30 4.03 15.73
N ILE A 121 -4.50 3.64 16.15
CA ILE A 121 -5.68 4.52 16.12
C ILE A 121 -5.43 5.81 16.90
N LEU A 122 -4.91 5.72 18.13
CA LEU A 122 -4.59 6.91 18.93
C LEU A 122 -3.56 7.82 18.25
N ASN A 123 -2.57 7.23 17.58
CA ASN A 123 -1.56 7.98 16.85
C ASN A 123 -2.15 8.68 15.62
N LEU A 124 -2.99 7.98 14.85
CA LEU A 124 -3.70 8.54 13.70
C LEU A 124 -4.67 9.65 14.12
N GLU A 125 -5.37 9.50 15.25
CA GLU A 125 -6.25 10.55 15.79
C GLU A 125 -5.47 11.81 16.16
N ALA A 126 -4.28 11.66 16.76
CA ALA A 126 -3.40 12.79 17.08
C ALA A 126 -2.89 13.50 15.82
N GLU A 127 -2.44 12.75 14.81
CA GLU A 127 -2.01 13.35 13.54
C GLU A 127 -3.18 14.07 12.84
N LEU A 128 -4.37 13.47 12.83
CA LEU A 128 -5.56 14.06 12.22
C LEU A 128 -5.93 15.39 12.90
N ALA A 129 -5.83 15.47 14.24
CA ALA A 129 -6.01 16.71 14.98
C ALA A 129 -4.99 17.78 14.57
N GLU A 130 -3.70 17.45 14.50
CA GLU A 130 -2.66 18.40 14.06
C GLU A 130 -2.90 18.89 12.62
N LYS A 131 -3.28 17.98 11.71
CA LYS A 131 -3.60 18.34 10.32
C LYS A 131 -4.82 19.26 10.24
N ASN A 132 -5.85 19.03 11.04
CA ASN A 132 -7.01 19.93 11.12
C ASN A 132 -6.61 21.34 11.60
N ASP A 133 -5.80 21.45 12.65
CA ASP A 133 -5.28 22.75 13.13
C ASP A 133 -4.50 23.49 12.03
N LEU A 134 -3.72 22.75 11.23
CA LEU A 134 -2.96 23.31 10.13
C LEU A 134 -3.88 23.81 9.00
N VAL A 135 -4.93 23.05 8.68
CA VAL A 135 -5.95 23.44 7.70
C VAL A 135 -6.64 24.72 8.14
N GLU A 136 -7.00 24.87 9.42
CA GLU A 136 -7.63 26.09 9.93
C GLU A 136 -6.69 27.31 9.77
N LYS A 137 -5.43 27.18 10.15
CA LYS A 137 -4.41 28.23 9.96
C LYS A 137 -4.25 28.64 8.49
N TYR A 138 -4.15 27.67 7.58
CA TYR A 138 -4.03 27.99 6.15
C TYR A 138 -5.33 28.59 5.59
N THR A 139 -6.49 28.17 6.09
CA THR A 139 -7.78 28.76 5.71
C THR A 139 -7.84 30.25 6.07
N GLU A 140 -7.31 30.65 7.24
CA GLU A 140 -7.20 32.07 7.60
C GLU A 140 -6.27 32.85 6.67
N VAL A 141 -5.11 32.26 6.34
CA VAL A 141 -4.14 32.88 5.42
C VAL A 141 -4.78 33.11 4.06
N VAL A 142 -5.40 32.07 3.49
CA VAL A 142 -6.10 32.14 2.18
C VAL A 142 -7.18 33.23 2.22
N ARG A 143 -8.03 33.24 3.24
CA ARG A 143 -9.05 34.29 3.42
C ARG A 143 -8.45 35.71 3.46
N GLY A 144 -7.30 35.85 4.13
CA GLY A 144 -6.54 37.10 4.16
C GLY A 144 -6.03 37.52 2.77
N TRP A 145 -5.55 36.57 1.98
CA TRP A 145 -5.13 36.80 0.59
C TRP A 145 -6.30 37.14 -0.33
N GLU A 146 -7.43 36.45 -0.22
CA GLU A 146 -8.65 36.77 -0.96
C GLU A 146 -9.11 38.21 -0.69
N GLY A 147 -9.06 38.66 0.56
CA GLY A 147 -9.37 40.05 0.92
C GLY A 147 -8.39 41.07 0.32
N LYS A 148 -7.09 40.75 0.30
CA LYS A 148 -6.07 41.59 -0.37
C LYS A 148 -6.31 41.64 -1.87
N PHE A 149 -6.60 40.50 -2.48
CA PHE A 149 -6.87 40.38 -3.91
C PHE A 149 -8.11 41.19 -4.29
N LYS A 150 -9.22 41.07 -3.54
CA LYS A 150 -10.43 41.90 -3.73
C LYS A 150 -10.10 43.40 -3.70
N ARG A 151 -9.33 43.87 -2.71
CA ARG A 151 -8.94 45.29 -2.64
C ARG A 151 -8.06 45.72 -3.81
N LEU A 152 -7.15 44.86 -4.25
CA LEU A 152 -6.33 45.13 -5.42
C LEU A 152 -7.18 45.21 -6.69
N ASP A 153 -8.09 44.27 -6.88
CA ASP A 153 -9.00 44.21 -8.02
C ASP A 153 -9.89 45.47 -8.12
N HIS A 154 -10.46 45.92 -7.00
CA HIS A 154 -11.22 47.18 -6.94
C HIS A 154 -10.38 48.41 -7.31
N ARG A 155 -9.07 48.41 -6.98
CA ARG A 155 -8.15 49.51 -7.32
C ARG A 155 -7.67 49.46 -8.77
N MET A 156 -7.59 48.27 -9.35
CA MET A 156 -7.16 48.05 -10.73
C MET A 156 -8.31 48.25 -11.73
N SER A 157 -9.56 48.17 -11.25
CA SER A 157 -10.76 48.40 -12.04
C SER A 157 -11.60 49.59 -11.53
N PRO A 158 -11.05 50.81 -11.36
CA PRO A 158 -11.86 51.95 -10.98
C PRO A 158 -12.66 52.41 -12.22
N GLY A 159 -13.93 51.98 -12.33
CA GLY A 159 -14.87 52.50 -13.34
C GLY A 159 -15.43 51.49 -14.36
N ARG A 160 -15.88 50.32 -13.92
CA ARG A 160 -16.91 49.56 -14.67
C ARG A 160 -18.26 49.69 -13.96
N GLU A 161 -18.82 50.88 -14.02
CA GLU A 161 -20.28 51.07 -14.09
C GLU A 161 -20.64 51.32 -15.55
#